data_AF-A0A7W6KB95-F1
#
_entry.id   AF-A0A7W6KB95-F1
#
_cell.length_a   1.000
_cell.length_b   1.000
_cell.length_c   1.000
_cell.angle_alpha   90.00
_cell.angle_beta   90.00
_cell.angle_gamma   90.00
#
_symmetry.space_group_name_H-M   'P 1'
#
loop_
_entity.id
_entity.type
_entity.pdbx_description
1 polymer ?
#
loop_
_entity_poly.entity_id
_entity_poly.type
_entity_poly.pdbx_seq_one_letter_code
_entity_poly.pdbx_strand_id
1 'polypeptide(L)'
;MLYLFAKAGQQNSNNKNFQFWWQDNHPIELDLYSNMFEERINCLHNNPVEAGLVANASDYLYCSAIDYEGGKGLIGIDLLV
;
A
#
# COMPACT_ATOMS: atom_id res chain seq x y z
N MET A 1 -19.63 6.01 -13.22
CA MET A 1 -18.21 5.72 -12.92
C MET A 1 -17.41 5.33 -14.16
N LEU A 2 -17.82 4.32 -14.94
CA LEU A 2 -17.11 3.89 -16.17
C LEU A 2 -16.81 5.01 -17.18
N TYR A 3 -17.74 5.98 -17.34
CA TYR A 3 -17.51 7.16 -18.18
C TYR A 3 -16.28 7.98 -17.76
N LEU A 4 -16.04 8.16 -16.45
CA LEU A 4 -14.89 8.92 -15.94
C LEU A 4 -13.58 8.19 -16.26
N PHE A 5 -13.54 6.88 -16.09
CA PHE A 5 -12.38 6.07 -16.44
C PHE A 5 -12.13 6.06 -17.95
N ALA A 6 -13.18 6.07 -18.77
CA ALA A 6 -13.04 6.13 -20.23
C ALA A 6 -12.44 7.46 -20.66
N LYS A 7 -12.94 8.57 -20.08
CA LYS A 7 -12.42 9.91 -20.33
C LYS A 7 -10.94 10.04 -19.94
N ALA A 8 -10.55 9.52 -18.79
CA ALA A 8 -9.15 9.49 -18.36
C ALA A 8 -8.29 8.60 -19.28
N GLY A 9 -8.81 7.45 -19.73
CA GLY A 9 -8.13 6.56 -20.67
C GLY A 9 -7.86 7.19 -22.03
N GLN A 10 -8.80 7.97 -22.57
CA GLN A 10 -8.61 8.68 -23.86
C GLN A 10 -7.47 9.72 -23.82
N GLN A 11 -7.18 10.27 -22.64
CA GLN A 11 -6.13 11.27 -22.45
C GLN A 11 -4.73 10.65 -22.30
N ASN A 12 -4.63 9.31 -22.31
CA ASN A 12 -3.39 8.60 -22.09
C ASN A 12 -3.19 7.49 -23.13
N SER A 13 -2.20 7.65 -24.00
CA SER A 13 -1.90 6.72 -25.10
C SER A 13 -1.50 5.31 -24.66
N ASN A 14 -1.10 5.13 -23.40
CA ASN A 14 -0.76 3.81 -22.85
C ASN A 14 -2.01 2.97 -22.53
N ASN A 15 -3.20 3.57 -22.55
CA ASN A 15 -4.45 2.88 -22.27
C ASN A 15 -5.26 2.64 -23.54
N LYS A 16 -5.99 1.53 -23.59
CA LYS A 16 -6.90 1.21 -24.71
C LYS A 16 -8.27 1.86 -24.55
N ASN A 17 -8.93 1.60 -23.42
CA ASN A 17 -10.34 1.98 -23.23
C ASN A 17 -10.60 2.75 -21.93
N PHE A 18 -9.89 2.41 -20.84
CA PHE A 18 -10.14 2.98 -19.51
C PHE A 18 -8.83 3.19 -18.78
N GLN A 19 -8.76 4.25 -17.98
CA GLN A 19 -7.72 4.44 -16.97
C GLN A 19 -8.37 4.45 -15.60
N PHE A 20 -8.04 3.45 -14.79
CA PHE A 20 -8.44 3.35 -13.39
C PHE A 20 -7.30 3.73 -12.46
N TRP A 21 -6.12 3.17 -12.71
CA TRP A 21 -4.90 3.45 -11.96
C TRP A 21 -4.17 4.68 -12.50
N TRP A 22 -3.51 5.41 -11.60
CA TRP A 22 -2.41 6.28 -12.01
C TRP A 22 -1.26 5.44 -12.51
N GLN A 23 -0.63 5.89 -13.59
CA GLN A 23 0.47 5.17 -14.23
C GLN A 23 1.85 5.61 -13.74
N ASP A 24 1.91 6.73 -13.03
CA ASP A 24 3.13 7.16 -12.38
C ASP A 24 3.39 6.31 -11.13
N ASN A 25 4.63 5.90 -10.95
CA ASN A 25 5.07 5.17 -9.78
C ASN A 25 6.29 5.87 -9.18
N HIS A 26 6.45 5.76 -7.87
CA HIS A 26 7.56 6.36 -7.15
C HIS A 26 8.32 5.29 -6.37
N PRO A 27 9.06 4.39 -7.06
CA PRO A 27 9.86 3.40 -6.38
C PRO A 27 11.02 4.10 -5.65
N ILE A 28 11.17 3.78 -4.37
CA ILE A 28 12.29 4.22 -3.55
C ILE A 28 13.04 2.97 -3.14
N GLU A 29 14.33 2.91 -3.46
CA GLU A 29 15.21 1.85 -3.00
C GLU A 29 15.37 1.93 -1.47
N LEU A 30 15.26 0.79 -0.80
CA LEU A 30 15.47 0.70 0.63
C LEU A 30 16.96 0.46 0.90
N ASP A 31 17.60 1.41 1.57
CA ASP A 31 18.96 1.21 2.07
C ASP A 31 18.93 0.36 3.34
N LEU A 32 19.44 -0.87 3.23
CA LEU A 32 19.51 -1.85 4.30
C LEU A 32 20.45 -1.44 5.45
N TYR A 33 21.34 -0.48 5.23
CA TYR A 33 22.27 0.02 6.25
C TYR A 33 21.72 1.22 7.01
N SER A 34 20.50 1.64 6.70
CA SER A 34 19.79 2.77 7.31
C SER A 34 18.53 2.30 8.05
N ASN A 35 17.86 3.22 8.72
CA ASN A 35 16.56 2.99 9.36
C ASN A 35 15.36 3.12 8.39
N MET A 36 15.61 3.17 7.07
CA MET A 36 14.57 3.40 6.07
C MET A 36 13.50 2.29 6.10
N PHE A 37 13.88 1.06 6.39
CA PHE A 37 12.92 -0.04 6.47
C PHE A 37 11.92 0.18 7.61
N GLU A 38 12.40 0.46 8.83
CA GLU A 38 11.52 0.70 9.97
C GLU A 38 10.62 1.92 9.74
N GLU A 39 11.16 3.00 9.19
CA GLU A 39 10.36 4.20 8.90
C GLU A 39 9.22 3.90 7.91
N ARG A 40 9.52 3.19 6.82
CA ARG A 40 8.56 2.89 5.76
C ARG A 40 7.51 1.88 6.22
N ILE A 41 7.92 0.83 6.95
CA ILE A 41 6.97 -0.17 7.42
C ILE A 41 6.04 0.39 8.50
N ASN A 42 6.56 1.22 9.41
CA ASN A 42 5.73 1.91 10.41
C ASN A 42 4.72 2.84 9.76
N CYS A 43 5.11 3.60 8.73
CA CYS A 43 4.19 4.43 7.97
C CYS A 43 3.10 3.57 7.29
N LEU A 44 3.50 2.50 6.60
CA LEU A 44 2.57 1.58 5.94
C LEU A 44 1.53 0.99 6.91
N HIS A 45 1.98 0.53 8.08
CA HIS A 45 1.11 -0.07 9.10
C HIS A 45 0.20 0.94 9.78
N ASN A 46 0.64 2.19 9.95
CA ASN A 46 -0.18 3.25 10.55
C ASN A 46 -1.15 3.93 9.59
N ASN A 47 -1.00 3.76 8.26
CA ASN A 47 -1.90 4.37 7.28
C ASN A 47 -3.40 4.15 7.57
N PRO A 48 -3.87 2.93 7.95
CA PRO A 48 -5.28 2.72 8.29
C PRO A 48 -5.72 3.44 9.57
N VAL A 49 -4.81 3.66 10.51
CA VAL A 49 -5.06 4.39 11.77
C VAL A 49 -5.15 5.89 11.47
N GLU A 50 -4.20 6.44 10.72
CA GLU A 50 -4.22 7.84 10.29
C GLU A 50 -5.43 8.17 9.42
N ALA A 51 -5.88 7.22 8.59
CA ALA A 51 -7.11 7.33 7.81
C ALA A 51 -8.40 7.19 8.64
N GLY A 52 -8.30 6.85 9.93
CA GLY A 52 -9.43 6.67 10.83
C GLY A 52 -10.27 5.41 10.55
N LEU A 53 -9.71 4.43 9.85
CA LEU A 53 -10.41 3.18 9.51
C LEU A 53 -10.44 2.21 10.69
N VAL A 54 -9.37 2.21 11.50
CA VAL A 54 -9.19 1.34 12.67
C VAL A 54 -8.49 2.10 13.80
N ALA A 55 -8.66 1.63 15.04
CA ALA A 55 -7.98 2.23 16.19
C ALA A 55 -6.54 1.74 16.35
N ASN A 56 -6.26 0.48 15.99
CA ASN A 56 -4.92 -0.11 16.03
C ASN A 56 -4.53 -0.63 14.64
N ALA A 57 -3.24 -0.58 14.32
CA ALA A 57 -2.72 -1.00 13.02
C ALA A 57 -3.05 -2.48 12.70
N SER A 58 -2.90 -3.36 13.70
CA SER A 58 -3.16 -4.80 13.58
C SER A 58 -4.64 -5.17 13.40
N ASP A 59 -5.57 -4.27 13.70
CA ASP A 59 -6.99 -4.49 13.45
C ASP A 59 -7.35 -4.40 11.96
N TYR A 60 -6.47 -3.82 11.13
CA TYR A 60 -6.72 -3.71 9.70
C TYR A 60 -6.40 -5.02 8.97
N LEU A 61 -7.47 -5.76 8.64
CA LEU A 61 -7.41 -7.10 8.04
C LEU A 61 -6.51 -7.22 6.79
N TYR A 62 -6.43 -6.15 5.98
CA TYR A 62 -5.66 -6.15 4.73
C TYR A 62 -4.27 -5.51 4.89
N CYS A 63 -3.69 -5.60 6.08
CA CYS A 63 -2.33 -5.16 6.39
C CYS A 63 -1.59 -6.27 7.14
N SER A 64 -0.27 -6.30 7.01
CA SER A 64 0.61 -7.23 7.71
C SER A 64 0.96 -6.81 9.14
N ALA A 65 0.43 -5.69 9.65
CA ALA A 65 0.73 -5.19 10.99
C ALA A 65 0.54 -6.27 12.07
N ILE A 66 -0.51 -7.10 11.94
CA ILE A 66 -0.77 -8.21 12.85
C ILE A 66 0.33 -9.28 12.86
N ASP A 67 0.99 -9.53 11.73
CA ASP A 67 2.11 -10.48 11.64
C ASP A 67 3.33 -9.97 12.42
N TYR A 68 3.57 -8.66 12.43
CA TYR A 68 4.65 -8.01 13.18
C TYR A 68 4.36 -7.90 14.69
N GLU A 69 3.10 -8.07 15.09
CA GLU A 69 2.68 -8.15 16.50
C GLU A 69 2.58 -9.60 17.01
N GLY A 70 3.05 -10.58 16.24
CA GLY A 70 3.05 -12.00 16.61
C GLY A 70 1.71 -12.71 16.39
N GLY A 71 0.75 -12.04 15.75
CA GLY A 71 -0.45 -12.68 15.23
C GLY A 71 -0.21 -13.31 13.86
N LYS A 72 -1.31 -13.60 13.14
CA LYS A 72 -1.25 -14.20 11.81
C LYS A 72 -2.19 -13.47 10.87
N GLY A 73 -1.62 -12.85 9.84
CA GLY A 73 -2.35 -12.19 8.78
C GLY A 73 -3.00 -13.17 7.80
N LEU A 74 -3.69 -12.61 6.81
CA LEU A 74 -4.38 -13.39 5.78
C LEU A 74 -3.44 -14.22 4.90
N ILE A 75 -2.22 -13.72 4.70
CA ILE A 75 -1.20 -14.31 3.83
C ILE A 75 0.06 -14.49 4.68
N GLY A 76 0.67 -15.67 4.63
CA GLY A 76 1.94 -15.90 5.30
C GLY A 76 3.05 -15.05 4.67
N ILE A 77 3.84 -14.39 5.52
CA ILE A 77 4.96 -13.56 5.11
C ILE A 77 6.25 -14.02 5.78
N ASP A 78 7.38 -13.72 5.14
CA ASP A 78 8.69 -13.77 5.78
C ASP A 78 8.93 -12.43 6.47
N LEU A 79 9.13 -12.48 7.79
CA LEU A 79 9.48 -11.29 8.56
C LEU A 79 10.91 -10.90 8.19
N LEU A 80 11.05 -9.68 7.67
CA LEU A 80 12.34 -9.03 7.48
C LEU A 80 12.71 -8.41 8.83
N VAL A 81 13.61 -9.08 9.56
CA VAL A 81 14.14 -8.69 10.88
C VAL A 81 15.63 -8.43 10.76
#